data_AF-A0A840DNJ4-F1
#
_entry.id   AF-A0A840DNJ4-F1
#
_cell.length_a   1.000
_cell.length_b   1.000
_cell.length_c   1.000
_cell.angle_alpha   90.00
_cell.angle_beta   90.00
_cell.angle_gamma   90.00
#
_symmetry.space_group_name_H-M   'P 1'
#
loop_
_entity.id
_entity.type
_entity.pdbx_description
1 polymer ?
#
loop_
_entity_poly.entity_id
_entity_poly.type
_entity_poly.pdbx_seq_one_letter_code
_entity_poly.pdbx_strand_id
1 'polypeptide(L)'
;MKVLAAMSGGVDSAVAAARAVEAGHEVVGVHLALSRMPGTLRTGSRGCCTVEDAMDARRVANLLGIPFYVWDFSERFKQDVVDDFVAEYEAGRTPNPCLRCNEKIKFEALLDKAIALGFDAVATGHYANLVSTANGLELHRASAEAKDQSYVLGVLTQKQLRYCYFPLGDTPSKDLVRAEAAERGIQIAKKPDSYDICFIPDGDTRGWLDEHTTRVPGEIVDQQGTVVGTHDGAQGYTVGQRRGLRLGRPAADGKPRFVLSIRPVSNQVVVGPKEALQIGQLAGGRMSFTGPAGFDMAQPFSCEVQIRAHGDTVPATAQLVSVTAANRTEHTRKDATHELVVTPQQPLTGVAPGQSAVLYQGTRVLGQFTIDHAVSVTAM
;
A
#
# COMPACT_ATOMS: atom_id res chain seq x y z
N MET A 1 -20.08 9.35 -20.44
CA MET A 1 -19.94 8.21 -19.50
C MET A 1 -20.73 8.53 -18.25
N LYS A 2 -21.28 7.50 -17.61
CA LYS A 2 -21.78 7.53 -16.25
C LYS A 2 -20.64 7.22 -15.28
N VAL A 3 -20.27 8.19 -14.47
CA VAL A 3 -19.04 8.14 -13.64
C VAL A 3 -19.42 8.18 -12.16
N LEU A 4 -18.93 7.20 -11.41
CA LEU A 4 -19.04 7.18 -9.96
C LEU A 4 -17.80 7.87 -9.35
N ALA A 5 -17.96 9.05 -8.77
CA ALA A 5 -16.86 9.76 -8.12
C ALA A 5 -16.72 9.29 -6.66
N ALA A 6 -15.60 8.63 -6.35
CA ALA A 6 -15.25 8.24 -4.99
C ALA A 6 -14.70 9.44 -4.21
N MET A 7 -15.54 10.02 -3.37
CA MET A 7 -15.29 11.27 -2.65
C MET A 7 -14.91 10.99 -1.19
N SER A 8 -13.62 11.12 -0.86
CA SER A 8 -13.09 10.83 0.47
C SER A 8 -13.35 11.93 1.49
N GLY A 9 -13.90 13.08 1.09
CA GLY A 9 -13.98 14.29 1.92
C GLY A 9 -12.70 15.13 1.89
N GLY A 10 -11.73 14.77 1.05
CA GLY A 10 -10.50 15.52 0.79
C GLY A 10 -10.55 16.30 -0.52
N VAL A 11 -9.67 17.30 -0.63
CA VAL A 11 -9.60 18.23 -1.77
C VAL A 11 -9.39 17.53 -3.10
N ASP A 12 -8.52 16.52 -3.15
CA ASP A 12 -8.18 15.81 -4.38
C ASP A 12 -9.43 15.13 -4.99
N SER A 13 -10.19 14.41 -4.16
CA SER A 13 -11.40 13.73 -4.61
C SER A 13 -12.53 14.71 -5.02
N ALA A 14 -12.56 15.89 -4.41
CA ALA A 14 -13.52 16.93 -4.75
C ALA A 14 -13.21 17.55 -6.12
N VAL A 15 -11.94 17.87 -6.38
CA VAL A 15 -11.50 18.40 -7.68
C VAL A 15 -11.63 17.35 -8.78
N ALA A 16 -11.31 16.08 -8.48
CA ALA A 16 -11.53 14.99 -9.44
C ALA A 16 -13.00 14.86 -9.85
N ALA A 17 -13.93 14.93 -8.89
CA ALA A 17 -15.36 14.93 -9.19
C ALA A 17 -15.78 16.16 -10.03
N ALA A 18 -15.26 17.34 -9.68
CA ALA A 18 -15.57 18.58 -10.37
C ALA A 18 -15.08 18.57 -11.83
N ARG A 19 -13.85 18.09 -12.09
CA ARG A 19 -13.31 17.91 -13.45
C ARG A 19 -14.12 16.89 -14.25
N ALA A 20 -14.61 15.82 -13.62
CA ALA A 20 -15.47 14.84 -14.30
C ALA A 20 -16.81 15.47 -14.75
N VAL A 21 -17.40 16.35 -13.93
CA VAL A 21 -18.62 17.09 -14.30
C VAL A 21 -18.35 18.01 -15.49
N GLU A 22 -17.26 18.77 -15.46
CA GLU A 22 -16.87 19.69 -16.53
C GLU A 22 -16.52 19.00 -17.85
N ALA A 23 -15.97 17.79 -17.78
CA ALA A 23 -15.77 16.93 -18.94
C ALA A 23 -17.11 16.42 -19.55
N GLY A 24 -18.26 16.82 -19.01
CA GLY A 24 -19.59 16.50 -19.51
C GLY A 24 -20.05 15.08 -19.15
N HIS A 25 -19.49 14.48 -18.10
CA HIS A 25 -19.93 13.16 -17.63
C HIS A 25 -21.17 13.26 -16.75
N GLU A 26 -21.98 12.19 -16.73
CA GLU A 26 -23.05 12.02 -15.75
C GLU A 26 -22.40 11.51 -14.45
N VAL A 27 -22.17 12.42 -13.50
CA VAL A 27 -21.43 12.11 -12.27
C VAL A 27 -22.37 11.84 -11.11
N VAL A 28 -22.10 10.75 -10.38
CA VAL A 28 -22.70 10.46 -9.07
C VAL A 28 -21.58 10.37 -8.04
N GLY A 29 -21.69 11.13 -6.95
CA GLY A 29 -20.76 11.07 -5.84
C GLY A 29 -21.06 9.91 -4.88
N VAL A 30 -20.01 9.26 -4.38
CA VAL A 30 -20.12 8.27 -3.31
C VAL A 30 -19.04 8.48 -2.26
N HIS A 31 -19.43 8.35 -0.99
CA HIS A 31 -18.49 8.22 0.12
C HIS A 31 -18.57 6.81 0.71
N LEU A 32 -17.41 6.23 1.05
CA LEU A 32 -17.32 4.92 1.66
C LEU A 32 -17.27 5.07 3.18
N ALA A 33 -18.25 4.52 3.89
CA ALA A 33 -18.16 4.36 5.33
C ALA A 33 -17.40 3.06 5.62
N LEU A 34 -16.18 3.18 6.18
CA LEU A 34 -15.26 2.06 6.40
C LEU A 34 -15.12 1.66 7.87
N SER A 35 -15.53 2.50 8.82
CA SER A 35 -15.50 2.19 10.24
C SER A 35 -16.91 2.25 10.85
N ARG A 36 -17.26 1.23 11.63
CA ARG A 36 -18.45 1.20 12.50
C ARG A 36 -18.15 1.67 13.93
N MET A 37 -16.89 1.96 14.25
CA MET A 37 -16.50 2.26 15.64
C MET A 37 -17.16 3.55 16.12
N PRO A 38 -18.10 3.50 17.07
CA PRO A 38 -18.69 4.68 17.66
C PRO A 38 -17.65 5.38 18.54
N GLY A 39 -17.45 6.69 18.37
CA GLY A 39 -16.70 7.50 19.34
C GLY A 39 -15.25 7.85 19.02
N THR A 40 -14.69 7.44 17.87
CA THR A 40 -13.40 7.97 17.42
C THR A 40 -13.60 9.32 16.72
N LEU A 41 -13.93 10.36 17.51
CA LEU A 41 -13.69 11.73 17.06
C LEU A 41 -12.20 11.85 16.79
N ARG A 42 -11.85 12.17 15.54
CA ARG A 42 -10.46 12.40 15.16
C ARG A 42 -9.84 13.53 15.95
N THR A 43 -8.56 13.39 16.25
CA THR A 43 -7.65 14.53 16.43
C THR A 43 -6.90 14.78 15.11
N GLY A 44 -7.19 15.89 14.44
CA GLY A 44 -6.44 16.33 13.25
C GLY A 44 -6.77 15.57 11.95
N SER A 45 -5.76 15.30 11.10
CA SER A 45 -5.92 14.82 9.72
C SER A 45 -5.45 13.37 9.48
N ARG A 46 -5.53 12.48 10.49
CA ARG A 46 -4.99 11.10 10.40
C ARG A 46 -5.97 10.04 9.89
N GLY A 47 -5.82 9.61 8.64
CA GLY A 47 -6.68 8.65 7.92
C GLY A 47 -7.77 9.29 7.04
N CYS A 48 -8.66 8.48 6.45
CA CYS A 48 -9.83 8.93 5.66
C CYS A 48 -11.12 8.19 6.07
N CYS A 49 -12.29 8.66 5.64
CA CYS A 49 -13.60 8.00 5.74
C CYS A 49 -14.34 8.11 7.10
N THR A 50 -14.34 9.32 7.70
CA THR A 50 -15.13 9.64 8.90
C THR A 50 -16.51 10.25 8.57
N VAL A 51 -17.33 10.47 9.60
CA VAL A 51 -18.62 11.17 9.45
C VAL A 51 -18.41 12.60 8.96
N GLU A 52 -17.40 13.31 9.48
CA GLU A 52 -17.04 14.66 9.02
C GLU A 52 -16.62 14.66 7.54
N ASP A 53 -15.82 13.67 7.14
CA ASP A 53 -15.40 13.49 5.75
C ASP A 53 -16.61 13.24 4.82
N ALA A 54 -17.60 12.46 5.27
CA ALA A 54 -18.83 12.23 4.53
C ALA A 54 -19.67 13.52 4.37
N MET A 55 -19.71 14.37 5.41
CA MET A 55 -20.37 15.67 5.35
C MET A 55 -19.66 16.63 4.41
N ASP A 56 -18.32 16.67 4.44
CA ASP A 56 -17.52 17.47 3.51
C ASP A 56 -17.76 17.05 2.06
N ALA A 57 -17.73 15.74 1.79
CA ALA A 57 -18.03 15.19 0.47
C ALA A 57 -19.45 15.56 0.00
N ARG A 58 -20.44 15.51 0.90
CA ARG A 58 -21.82 15.93 0.61
C ARG A 58 -21.92 17.41 0.25
N ARG A 59 -21.23 18.30 0.97
CA ARG A 59 -21.24 19.74 0.67
C ARG A 59 -20.67 20.01 -0.72
N VAL A 60 -19.58 19.31 -1.09
CA VAL A 60 -19.01 19.40 -2.43
C VAL A 60 -20.00 18.86 -3.47
N ALA A 61 -20.62 17.71 -3.24
CA ALA A 61 -21.59 17.16 -4.19
C ALA A 61 -22.78 18.11 -4.43
N ASN A 62 -23.29 18.75 -3.38
CA ASN A 62 -24.34 19.78 -3.49
C ASN A 62 -23.88 20.98 -4.30
N LEU A 63 -22.65 21.46 -4.07
CA LEU A 63 -22.06 22.56 -4.83
C LEU A 63 -21.92 22.23 -6.32
N LEU A 64 -21.55 20.99 -6.64
CA LEU A 64 -21.43 20.50 -8.02
C LEU A 64 -22.78 20.13 -8.66
N GLY A 65 -23.89 20.12 -7.90
CA GLY A 65 -25.20 19.72 -8.39
C GLY A 65 -25.33 18.25 -8.74
N ILE A 66 -24.55 17.36 -8.11
CA ILE A 66 -24.52 15.92 -8.40
C ILE A 66 -25.24 15.09 -7.32
N PRO A 67 -25.87 13.95 -7.66
CA PRO A 67 -26.39 13.02 -6.67
C PRO A 67 -25.27 12.47 -5.78
N PHE A 68 -25.57 12.21 -4.50
CA PHE A 68 -24.58 11.75 -3.53
C PHE A 68 -25.11 10.66 -2.61
N TYR A 69 -24.33 9.59 -2.44
CA TYR A 69 -24.66 8.46 -1.58
C TYR A 69 -23.52 8.15 -0.60
N VAL A 70 -23.87 7.54 0.53
CA VAL A 70 -22.90 6.93 1.44
C VAL A 70 -23.12 5.42 1.39
N TRP A 71 -22.06 4.66 1.10
CA TRP A 71 -22.12 3.20 1.07
C TRP A 71 -21.33 2.63 2.24
N ASP A 72 -21.97 1.74 2.99
CA ASP A 72 -21.31 0.98 4.03
C ASP A 72 -20.47 -0.15 3.42
N PHE A 73 -19.16 -0.10 3.66
CA PHE A 73 -18.20 -1.15 3.34
C PHE A 73 -17.43 -1.60 4.59
N SER A 74 -17.88 -1.21 5.79
CA SER A 74 -17.17 -1.45 7.04
C SER A 74 -16.93 -2.92 7.36
N GLU A 75 -17.87 -3.81 7.02
CA GLU A 75 -17.70 -5.24 7.23
C GLU A 75 -16.59 -5.83 6.35
N ARG A 76 -16.61 -5.49 5.05
CA ARG A 76 -15.52 -5.86 4.13
C ARG A 76 -14.20 -5.21 4.55
N PHE A 77 -14.22 -3.95 4.97
CA PHE A 77 -13.02 -3.27 5.45
C PHE A 77 -12.41 -3.97 6.66
N LYS A 78 -13.23 -4.37 7.63
CA LYS A 78 -12.77 -5.15 8.77
C LYS A 78 -12.14 -6.47 8.31
N GLN A 79 -12.86 -7.26 7.51
CA GLN A 79 -12.41 -8.59 7.09
C GLN A 79 -11.16 -8.52 6.20
N ASP A 80 -11.18 -7.68 5.16
CA ASP A 80 -10.19 -7.69 4.09
C ASP A 80 -8.98 -6.78 4.36
N VAL A 81 -9.08 -5.86 5.32
CA VAL A 81 -8.00 -4.89 5.62
C VAL A 81 -7.54 -5.01 7.07
N VAL A 82 -8.45 -4.96 8.04
CA VAL A 82 -8.08 -4.93 9.47
C VAL A 82 -7.66 -6.32 9.94
N ASP A 83 -8.45 -7.35 9.64
CA ASP A 83 -8.15 -8.73 10.06
C ASP A 83 -6.92 -9.27 9.27
N ASP A 84 -6.77 -8.92 7.99
CA ASP A 84 -5.53 -9.19 7.20
C ASP A 84 -4.31 -8.50 7.84
N PHE A 85 -4.43 -7.24 8.27
CA PHE A 85 -3.36 -6.52 8.94
C PHE A 85 -2.92 -7.23 10.22
N VAL A 86 -3.86 -7.67 11.06
CA VAL A 86 -3.57 -8.43 12.28
C VAL A 86 -2.87 -9.77 11.94
N ALA A 87 -3.44 -10.54 11.01
CA ALA A 87 -2.90 -11.84 10.62
C ALA A 87 -1.48 -11.76 10.03
N GLU A 88 -1.17 -10.70 9.28
CA GLU A 88 0.17 -10.45 8.74
C GLU A 88 1.19 -10.17 9.87
N TYR A 89 0.81 -9.39 10.89
CA TYR A 89 1.66 -9.16 12.06
C TYR A 89 1.88 -10.42 12.89
N GLU A 90 0.84 -11.22 13.10
CA GLU A 90 0.95 -12.53 13.77
C GLU A 90 1.88 -13.49 13.01
N ALA A 91 1.94 -13.34 11.69
CA ALA A 91 2.87 -14.08 10.84
C ALA A 91 4.27 -13.43 10.72
N GLY A 92 4.60 -12.44 11.55
CA GLY A 92 5.91 -11.79 11.60
C GLY A 92 6.21 -10.88 10.40
N ARG A 93 5.18 -10.48 9.67
CA ARG A 93 5.28 -9.58 8.50
C ARG A 93 4.85 -8.16 8.87
N THR A 94 5.25 -7.19 8.05
CA THR A 94 4.86 -5.78 8.18
C THR A 94 3.99 -5.41 6.98
N PRO A 95 2.65 -5.49 7.09
CA PRO A 95 1.74 -5.23 5.97
C PRO A 95 1.60 -3.74 5.64
N ASN A 96 1.08 -3.44 4.44
CA ASN A 96 0.65 -2.09 4.05
C ASN A 96 -0.89 -2.04 3.90
N PRO A 97 -1.62 -1.59 4.94
CA PRO A 97 -3.09 -1.62 4.92
C PRO A 97 -3.69 -0.66 3.88
N CYS A 98 -2.96 0.39 3.49
CA CYS A 98 -3.42 1.32 2.45
C CYS A 98 -3.40 0.66 1.07
N LEU A 99 -2.38 -0.14 0.74
CA LEU A 99 -2.37 -0.93 -0.49
C LEU A 99 -3.50 -1.98 -0.49
N ARG A 100 -3.67 -2.69 0.63
CA ARG A 100 -4.76 -3.68 0.78
C ARG A 100 -6.13 -3.04 0.65
N CYS A 101 -6.36 -1.85 1.21
CA CYS A 101 -7.60 -1.10 1.07
C CYS A 101 -7.85 -0.66 -0.39
N ASN A 102 -6.82 -0.20 -1.11
CA ASN A 102 -6.98 0.09 -2.54
C ASN A 102 -7.37 -1.18 -3.31
N GLU A 103 -6.64 -2.27 -3.11
CA GLU A 103 -6.91 -3.57 -3.75
C GLU A 103 -8.34 -4.06 -3.45
N LYS A 104 -8.68 -4.28 -2.18
CA LYS A 104 -9.89 -4.99 -1.75
C LYS A 104 -11.14 -4.14 -1.67
N ILE A 105 -10.98 -2.86 -1.31
CA ILE A 105 -12.13 -2.00 -1.03
C ILE A 105 -12.40 -1.06 -2.19
N LYS A 106 -11.42 -0.24 -2.61
CA LYS A 106 -11.67 0.78 -3.63
C LYS A 106 -11.79 0.21 -5.05
N PHE A 107 -11.02 -0.83 -5.38
CA PHE A 107 -10.92 -1.30 -6.76
C PHE A 107 -11.40 -2.74 -6.99
N GLU A 108 -11.64 -3.50 -5.94
CA GLU A 108 -12.45 -4.73 -6.01
C GLU A 108 -13.89 -4.39 -5.60
N ALA A 109 -14.16 -4.15 -4.32
CA ALA A 109 -15.54 -4.03 -3.83
C ALA A 109 -16.34 -2.83 -4.40
N LEU A 110 -15.76 -1.61 -4.41
CA LEU A 110 -16.41 -0.42 -4.95
C LEU A 110 -16.55 -0.49 -6.47
N LEU A 111 -15.50 -0.90 -7.17
CA LEU A 111 -15.51 -0.98 -8.63
C LEU A 111 -16.52 -2.02 -9.14
N ASP A 112 -16.54 -3.21 -8.54
CA ASP A 112 -17.49 -4.27 -8.91
C ASP A 112 -18.93 -3.81 -8.67
N LYS A 113 -19.20 -3.13 -7.54
CA LYS A 113 -20.51 -2.55 -7.26
C LYS A 113 -20.88 -1.45 -8.24
N ALA A 114 -19.93 -0.59 -8.63
CA ALA A 114 -20.15 0.46 -9.62
C ALA A 114 -20.54 -0.14 -10.99
N ILE A 115 -19.79 -1.14 -11.46
CA ILE A 115 -20.07 -1.83 -12.72
C ILE A 115 -21.46 -2.50 -12.67
N ALA A 116 -21.78 -3.19 -11.58
CA ALA A 116 -23.08 -3.84 -11.41
C ALA A 116 -24.27 -2.85 -11.42
N LEU A 117 -24.04 -1.60 -11.02
CA LEU A 117 -25.03 -0.52 -11.05
C LEU A 117 -25.05 0.26 -12.37
N GLY A 118 -24.27 -0.17 -13.37
CA GLY A 118 -24.22 0.41 -14.70
C GLY A 118 -23.39 1.69 -14.81
N PHE A 119 -22.40 1.88 -13.94
CA PHE A 119 -21.40 2.92 -14.13
C PHE A 119 -20.32 2.48 -15.13
N ASP A 120 -19.91 3.39 -16.01
CA ASP A 120 -18.86 3.16 -17.00
C ASP A 120 -17.45 3.27 -16.39
N ALA A 121 -17.31 4.10 -15.35
CA ALA A 121 -16.02 4.32 -14.67
C ALA A 121 -16.18 4.80 -13.22
N VAL A 122 -15.13 4.61 -12.43
CA VAL A 122 -14.95 5.17 -11.10
C VAL A 122 -13.88 6.25 -11.15
N ALA A 123 -14.26 7.50 -10.84
CA ALA A 123 -13.34 8.60 -10.69
C ALA A 123 -12.77 8.63 -9.27
N THR A 124 -11.46 8.79 -9.15
CA THR A 124 -10.81 8.97 -7.84
C THR A 124 -9.84 10.14 -7.88
N GLY A 125 -9.54 10.72 -6.71
CA GLY A 125 -8.54 11.77 -6.57
C GLY A 125 -7.09 11.26 -6.57
N HIS A 126 -6.80 10.10 -7.16
CA HIS A 126 -5.43 9.62 -7.22
C HIS A 126 -4.62 10.34 -8.29
N TYR A 127 -3.36 10.65 -7.98
CA TYR A 127 -2.39 11.19 -8.91
C TYR A 127 -1.69 10.01 -9.62
N ALA A 128 -2.22 9.63 -10.77
CA ALA A 128 -1.61 8.69 -11.71
C ALA A 128 -2.24 8.89 -13.08
N ASN A 129 -1.55 8.42 -14.13
CA ASN A 129 -2.00 8.56 -15.51
C ASN A 129 -2.40 7.22 -16.11
N LEU A 130 -3.38 7.26 -17.00
CA LEU A 130 -3.79 6.12 -17.82
C LEU A 130 -3.50 6.44 -19.28
N VAL A 131 -2.62 5.65 -19.90
CA VAL A 131 -2.20 5.85 -21.29
C VAL A 131 -2.79 4.74 -22.14
N SER A 132 -3.55 5.11 -23.17
CA SER A 132 -4.07 4.14 -24.14
C SER A 132 -2.99 3.77 -25.15
N THR A 133 -2.71 2.48 -25.27
CA THR A 133 -1.76 1.91 -26.24
C THR A 133 -2.45 0.86 -27.10
N ALA A 134 -1.76 0.35 -28.13
CA ALA A 134 -2.27 -0.73 -28.97
C ALA A 134 -2.57 -2.02 -28.18
N ASN A 135 -1.91 -2.20 -27.01
CA ASN A 135 -2.02 -3.40 -26.19
C ASN A 135 -3.02 -3.25 -25.03
N GLY A 136 -3.66 -2.09 -24.89
CA GLY A 136 -4.60 -1.80 -23.82
C GLY A 136 -4.25 -0.52 -23.07
N LEU A 137 -4.71 -0.45 -21.82
CA LEU A 137 -4.51 0.73 -20.98
C LEU A 137 -3.33 0.49 -20.04
N GLU A 138 -2.36 1.39 -20.04
CA GLU A 138 -1.19 1.34 -19.18
C GLU A 138 -1.35 2.32 -18.01
N LEU A 139 -0.93 1.89 -16.80
CA LEU A 139 -0.84 2.75 -15.64
C LEU A 139 0.53 3.42 -15.63
N HIS A 140 0.55 4.75 -15.50
CA HIS A 140 1.77 5.55 -15.45
C HIS A 140 1.82 6.43 -14.20
N ARG A 141 3.05 6.81 -13.84
CA ARG A 141 3.31 7.86 -12.85
C ARG A 141 2.58 9.16 -13.21
N ALA A 142 2.19 9.90 -12.17
CA ALA A 142 1.71 11.27 -12.32
C ALA A 142 2.82 12.21 -12.82
N SER A 143 2.43 13.38 -13.35
CA SER A 143 3.36 14.44 -13.71
C SER A 143 4.08 15.03 -12.48
N ALA A 144 3.39 15.10 -11.34
CA ALA A 144 3.92 15.57 -10.08
C ALA A 144 4.53 14.41 -9.26
N GLU A 145 5.83 14.18 -9.39
CA GLU A 145 6.55 13.08 -8.71
C GLU A 145 6.30 13.04 -7.20
N ALA A 146 6.35 14.20 -6.52
CA ALA A 146 6.13 14.30 -5.07
C ALA A 146 4.71 13.87 -4.61
N LYS A 147 3.75 13.79 -5.53
CA LYS A 147 2.37 13.37 -5.26
C LYS A 147 2.00 12.09 -5.99
N ASP A 148 2.92 11.48 -6.73
CA ASP A 148 2.66 10.26 -7.48
C ASP A 148 2.10 9.15 -6.58
N GLN A 149 0.99 8.58 -7.00
CA GLN A 149 0.29 7.51 -6.30
C GLN A 149 0.25 6.22 -7.14
N SER A 150 1.01 6.16 -8.23
CA SER A 150 1.14 4.95 -9.04
C SER A 150 1.57 3.72 -8.22
N TYR A 151 2.38 3.91 -7.16
CA TYR A 151 2.80 2.85 -6.25
C TYR A 151 1.63 2.15 -5.55
N VAL A 152 0.71 2.92 -4.95
CA VAL A 152 -0.46 2.33 -4.28
C VAL A 152 -1.47 1.74 -5.27
N LEU A 153 -1.41 2.15 -6.54
CA LEU A 153 -2.23 1.64 -7.63
C LEU A 153 -1.57 0.49 -8.40
N GLY A 154 -0.33 0.10 -8.09
CA GLY A 154 0.35 -1.03 -8.72
C GLY A 154 -0.32 -2.39 -8.45
N VAL A 155 -1.23 -2.44 -7.48
CA VAL A 155 -2.08 -3.60 -7.18
C VAL A 155 -3.18 -3.83 -8.22
N LEU A 156 -3.47 -2.84 -9.06
CA LEU A 156 -4.57 -2.91 -10.01
C LEU A 156 -4.28 -3.86 -11.16
N THR A 157 -5.33 -4.54 -11.60
CA THR A 157 -5.32 -5.38 -12.78
C THR A 157 -5.73 -4.61 -14.02
N GLN A 158 -5.32 -5.09 -15.20
CA GLN A 158 -5.75 -4.54 -16.48
C GLN A 158 -7.27 -4.37 -16.61
N LYS A 159 -8.04 -5.33 -16.07
CA LYS A 159 -9.51 -5.28 -16.09
C LYS A 159 -10.02 -4.10 -15.27
N GLN A 160 -9.47 -3.89 -14.06
CA GLN A 160 -9.86 -2.79 -13.19
C GLN A 160 -9.48 -1.43 -13.79
N LEU A 161 -8.29 -1.32 -14.40
CA LEU A 161 -7.84 -0.06 -15.02
C LEU A 161 -8.81 0.48 -16.07
N ARG A 162 -9.49 -0.40 -16.84
CA ARG A 162 -10.46 0.01 -17.87
C ARG A 162 -11.65 0.79 -17.32
N TYR A 163 -11.95 0.63 -16.04
CA TYR A 163 -13.04 1.31 -15.35
C TYR A 163 -12.52 2.41 -14.41
N CYS A 164 -11.24 2.77 -14.47
CA CYS A 164 -10.66 3.81 -13.65
C CYS A 164 -10.63 5.15 -14.41
N TYR A 165 -10.89 6.23 -13.69
CA TYR A 165 -10.69 7.60 -14.19
C TYR A 165 -9.89 8.40 -13.16
N PHE A 166 -8.75 8.95 -13.56
CA PHE A 166 -7.81 9.68 -12.70
C PHE A 166 -7.61 11.11 -13.22
N PRO A 167 -8.52 12.05 -12.91
CA PRO A 167 -8.52 13.38 -13.52
C PRO A 167 -7.37 14.28 -13.08
N LEU A 168 -6.57 13.86 -12.08
CA LEU A 168 -5.52 14.67 -11.49
C LEU A 168 -4.11 14.31 -11.96
N GLY A 169 -3.93 13.20 -12.69
CA GLY A 169 -2.61 12.64 -13.01
C GLY A 169 -1.66 13.60 -13.73
N ASP A 170 -2.18 14.47 -14.59
CA ASP A 170 -1.39 15.47 -15.32
C ASP A 170 -1.19 16.79 -14.56
N THR A 171 -1.76 16.95 -13.37
CA THR A 171 -1.66 18.20 -12.63
C THR A 171 -0.25 18.40 -12.04
N PRO A 172 0.50 19.46 -12.42
CA PRO A 172 1.92 19.61 -12.06
C PRO A 172 2.22 19.76 -10.57
N SER A 173 1.24 20.21 -9.78
CA SER A 173 1.40 20.35 -8.34
C SER A 173 0.08 20.30 -7.62
N LYS A 174 0.15 19.95 -6.34
CA LYS A 174 -1.01 19.98 -5.45
C LYS A 174 -1.52 21.40 -5.18
N ASP A 175 -0.65 22.40 -5.22
CA ASP A 175 -1.05 23.78 -4.98
C ASP A 175 -2.01 24.27 -6.07
N LEU A 176 -1.82 23.81 -7.31
CA LEU A 176 -2.78 24.06 -8.40
C LEU A 176 -4.14 23.41 -8.13
N VAL A 177 -4.17 22.17 -7.63
CA VAL A 177 -5.43 21.50 -7.23
C VAL A 177 -6.13 22.27 -6.11
N ARG A 178 -5.38 22.82 -5.15
CA ARG A 178 -5.94 23.64 -4.07
C ARG A 178 -6.45 25.00 -4.57
N ALA A 179 -5.75 25.64 -5.50
CA ALA A 179 -6.17 26.88 -6.11
C ALA A 179 -7.47 26.67 -6.90
N GLU A 180 -7.53 25.63 -7.73
CA GLU A 180 -8.73 25.23 -8.47
C GLU A 180 -9.91 24.95 -7.53
N ALA A 181 -9.67 24.26 -6.42
CA ALA A 181 -10.71 24.05 -5.42
C ALA A 181 -11.23 25.37 -4.83
N ALA A 182 -10.33 26.32 -4.52
CA ALA A 182 -10.72 27.62 -3.98
C ALA A 182 -11.52 28.46 -4.99
N GLU A 183 -11.11 28.46 -6.27
CA GLU A 183 -11.81 29.15 -7.36
C GLU A 183 -13.24 28.63 -7.56
N ARG A 184 -13.45 27.32 -7.36
CA ARG A 184 -14.76 26.66 -7.41
C ARG A 184 -15.61 26.88 -6.15
N GLY A 185 -15.08 27.56 -5.12
CA GLY A 185 -15.76 27.72 -3.82
C GLY A 185 -15.76 26.45 -2.95
N ILE A 186 -14.89 25.47 -3.23
CA ILE A 186 -14.77 24.25 -2.43
C ILE A 186 -14.06 24.59 -1.11
N GLN A 187 -14.82 24.57 -0.01
CA GLN A 187 -14.35 25.02 1.32
C GLN A 187 -13.20 24.17 1.89
N ILE A 188 -13.04 22.92 1.46
CA ILE A 188 -11.99 22.02 1.92
C ILE A 188 -10.64 22.22 1.21
N ALA A 189 -10.48 23.27 0.39
CA ALA A 189 -9.24 23.56 -0.34
C ALA A 189 -7.99 23.63 0.57
N LYS A 190 -8.15 24.12 1.81
CA LYS A 190 -7.05 24.23 2.80
C LYS A 190 -6.92 23.04 3.73
N LYS A 191 -7.79 22.02 3.60
CA LYS A 191 -7.74 20.82 4.46
C LYS A 191 -6.39 20.10 4.25
N PRO A 192 -5.68 19.71 5.33
CA PRO A 192 -4.49 18.89 5.22
C PRO A 192 -4.81 17.52 4.61
N ASP A 193 -3.81 16.86 4.02
CA ASP A 193 -3.98 15.50 3.53
C ASP A 193 -4.15 14.52 4.69
N SER A 194 -4.93 13.49 4.41
CA SER A 194 -4.96 12.28 5.19
C SER A 194 -3.60 11.58 5.16
N TYR A 195 -3.03 11.34 6.33
CA TYR A 195 -1.81 10.54 6.50
C TYR A 195 -2.03 9.46 7.59
N ASP A 196 -1.10 8.51 7.70
CA ASP A 196 -1.17 7.35 8.62
C ASP A 196 -2.32 6.35 8.36
N ILE A 197 -2.34 5.27 9.14
CA ILE A 197 -3.30 4.15 9.04
C ILE A 197 -4.67 4.62 9.55
N CYS A 198 -5.70 4.50 8.73
CA CYS A 198 -6.99 5.14 9.01
C CYS A 198 -7.76 4.59 10.23
N PHE A 199 -7.52 3.33 10.61
CA PHE A 199 -8.13 2.71 11.78
C PHE A 199 -7.29 2.80 13.06
N ILE A 200 -6.13 3.48 13.01
CA ILE A 200 -5.22 3.71 14.14
C ILE A 200 -5.10 5.24 14.34
N PRO A 201 -6.09 5.88 14.99
CA PRO A 201 -6.24 7.34 14.99
C PRO A 201 -5.11 8.08 15.72
N ASP A 202 -4.52 7.47 16.74
CA ASP A 202 -3.41 8.01 17.53
C ASP A 202 -2.02 7.66 16.96
N GLY A 203 -1.98 6.88 15.87
CA GLY A 203 -0.76 6.43 15.22
C GLY A 203 0.07 5.44 16.04
N ASP A 204 -0.43 4.97 17.18
CA ASP A 204 0.25 3.96 18.01
C ASP A 204 -0.08 2.55 17.51
N THR A 205 0.57 2.15 16.41
CA THR A 205 0.38 0.81 15.85
C THR A 205 0.69 -0.29 16.87
N ARG A 206 1.65 -0.07 17.77
CA ARG A 206 2.00 -1.06 18.78
C ARG A 206 0.88 -1.19 19.81
N GLY A 207 0.41 -0.08 20.37
CA GLY A 207 -0.71 -0.07 21.31
C GLY A 207 -1.97 -0.66 20.69
N TRP A 208 -2.26 -0.31 19.44
CA TRP A 208 -3.40 -0.87 18.71
C TRP A 208 -3.29 -2.39 18.50
N LEU A 209 -2.10 -2.90 18.12
CA LEU A 209 -1.87 -4.35 17.99
C LEU A 209 -1.99 -5.08 19.33
N ASP A 210 -1.64 -4.44 20.45
CA ASP A 210 -1.77 -5.04 21.79
C ASP A 210 -3.23 -5.30 22.19
N GLU A 211 -4.15 -4.48 21.69
CA GLU A 211 -5.59 -4.65 21.91
C GLU A 211 -6.19 -5.76 21.03
N HIS A 212 -5.52 -6.12 19.93
CA HIS A 212 -6.01 -7.05 18.91
C HIS A 212 -5.28 -8.39 18.88
N THR A 213 -4.15 -8.51 19.57
CA THR A 213 -3.31 -9.72 19.58
C THR A 213 -2.93 -10.10 21.00
N THR A 214 -2.65 -11.39 21.22
CA THR A 214 -2.09 -11.84 22.50
C THR A 214 -0.58 -11.67 22.50
N ARG A 215 -0.05 -11.07 23.58
CA ARG A 215 1.39 -10.97 23.82
C ARG A 215 1.94 -12.28 24.35
N VAL A 216 2.80 -12.92 23.57
CA VAL A 216 3.49 -14.16 23.96
C VAL A 216 4.99 -13.86 24.10
N PRO A 217 5.55 -13.94 25.32
CA PRO A 217 6.97 -13.76 25.52
C PRO A 217 7.79 -14.77 24.71
N GLY A 218 8.94 -14.32 24.20
CA GLY A 218 9.81 -15.11 23.34
C GLY A 218 11.27 -14.69 23.43
N GLU A 219 12.11 -15.33 22.64
CA GLU A 219 13.56 -15.13 22.66
C GLU A 219 14.00 -14.13 21.58
N ILE A 220 14.98 -13.30 21.91
CA ILE A 220 15.73 -12.54 20.92
C ILE A 220 17.03 -13.30 20.67
N VAL A 221 17.26 -13.70 19.42
CA VAL A 221 18.42 -14.51 19.01
C VAL A 221 19.30 -13.76 18.01
N ASP A 222 20.59 -14.06 17.98
CA ASP A 222 21.46 -13.62 16.88
C ASP A 222 21.34 -14.52 15.64
N GLN A 223 22.12 -14.21 14.59
CA GLN A 223 22.12 -14.99 13.34
C GLN A 223 22.60 -16.43 13.51
N GLN A 224 23.35 -16.72 14.57
CA GLN A 224 23.85 -18.04 14.92
C GLN A 224 22.84 -18.82 15.78
N GLY A 225 21.73 -18.19 16.17
CA GLY A 225 20.72 -18.78 17.05
C GLY A 225 21.04 -18.64 18.54
N THR A 226 22.08 -17.88 18.91
CA THR A 226 22.41 -17.63 20.31
C THR A 226 21.39 -16.68 20.92
N VAL A 227 20.81 -17.05 22.06
CA VAL A 227 19.88 -16.17 22.80
C VAL A 227 20.65 -14.98 23.39
N VAL A 228 20.27 -13.78 22.96
CA VAL A 228 20.87 -12.49 23.38
C VAL A 228 19.92 -11.64 24.22
N GLY A 229 18.66 -12.05 24.36
CA GLY A 229 17.65 -11.39 25.17
C GLY A 229 16.29 -12.06 25.06
N THR A 230 15.27 -11.39 25.57
CA THR A 230 13.87 -11.82 25.51
C THR A 230 12.98 -10.65 25.12
N HIS A 231 11.80 -10.94 24.58
CA HIS A 231 10.78 -9.95 24.27
C HIS A 231 9.43 -10.32 24.90
N ASP A 232 8.53 -9.34 24.99
CA ASP A 232 7.16 -9.49 25.52
C ASP A 232 6.13 -9.83 24.43
N GLY A 233 6.48 -9.71 23.16
CA GLY A 233 5.67 -10.15 22.01
C GLY A 233 6.35 -9.79 20.69
N ALA A 234 6.46 -10.75 19.77
CA ALA A 234 7.18 -10.56 18.51
C ALA A 234 6.52 -9.51 17.60
N GLN A 235 5.20 -9.36 17.67
CA GLN A 235 4.40 -8.38 16.92
C GLN A 235 4.77 -6.92 17.20
N GLY A 236 5.43 -6.64 18.34
CA GLY A 236 5.91 -5.30 18.70
C GLY A 236 7.22 -4.90 18.02
N TYR A 237 7.78 -5.77 17.17
CA TYR A 237 9.05 -5.57 16.48
C TYR A 237 8.85 -5.37 14.99
N THR A 238 9.76 -4.62 14.36
CA THR A 238 9.76 -4.39 12.91
C THR A 238 11.17 -4.57 12.37
N VAL A 239 11.30 -5.16 11.17
CA VAL A 239 12.60 -5.30 10.50
C VAL A 239 13.27 -3.94 10.35
N GLY A 240 14.56 -3.86 10.71
CA GLY A 240 15.33 -2.62 10.76
C GLY A 240 15.22 -1.84 12.08
N GLN A 241 14.39 -2.28 13.03
CA GLN A 241 14.29 -1.65 14.34
C GLN A 241 15.59 -1.79 15.14
N ARG A 242 16.08 -0.66 15.66
CA ARG A 242 17.24 -0.59 16.58
C ARG A 242 16.84 -0.36 18.03
N ARG A 243 15.87 0.55 18.27
CA ARG A 243 15.48 0.99 19.62
C ARG A 243 14.52 -0.02 20.24
N GLY A 244 14.49 -0.09 21.57
CA GLY A 244 13.53 -0.93 22.30
C GLY A 244 13.88 -2.42 22.37
N LEU A 245 15.01 -2.87 21.79
CA LEU A 245 15.46 -4.27 21.89
C LEU A 245 15.90 -4.67 23.30
N ARG A 246 16.31 -3.70 24.15
CA ARG A 246 16.75 -3.91 25.54
C ARG A 246 17.65 -5.14 25.73
N LEU A 247 18.60 -5.34 24.82
CA LEU A 247 19.53 -6.47 24.87
C LEU A 247 20.39 -6.33 26.13
N GLY A 248 20.23 -7.27 27.07
CA GLY A 248 20.89 -7.23 28.39
C GLY A 248 22.41 -7.46 28.32
N ARG A 249 22.93 -7.84 27.16
CA ARG A 249 24.36 -8.02 26.90
C ARG A 249 24.76 -7.19 25.67
N PRO A 250 25.72 -6.27 25.78
CA PRO A 250 26.32 -5.64 24.61
C PRO A 250 26.88 -6.72 23.68
N ALA A 251 26.75 -6.52 22.37
CA ALA A 251 27.41 -7.37 21.41
C ALA A 251 28.94 -7.31 21.62
N ALA A 252 29.65 -8.42 21.37
CA ALA A 252 31.10 -8.50 21.55
C ALA A 252 31.89 -7.44 20.73
N ASP A 253 31.30 -6.98 19.62
CA ASP A 253 31.84 -5.92 18.74
C ASP A 253 31.48 -4.49 19.19
N GLY A 254 30.69 -4.34 20.26
CA GLY A 254 30.18 -3.04 20.76
C GLY A 254 29.21 -2.32 19.82
N LYS A 255 28.84 -2.93 18.68
CA LYS A 255 27.99 -2.29 17.67
C LYS A 255 26.50 -2.48 17.98
N PRO A 256 25.64 -1.54 17.58
CA PRO A 256 24.19 -1.70 17.74
C PRO A 256 23.67 -2.88 16.93
N ARG A 257 22.68 -3.57 17.47
CA ARG A 257 21.93 -4.63 16.79
C ARG A 257 20.61 -4.11 16.24
N PHE A 258 20.18 -4.71 15.15
CA PHE A 258 18.93 -4.39 14.46
C PHE A 258 18.13 -5.66 14.27
N VAL A 259 16.81 -5.57 14.32
CA VAL A 259 15.91 -6.68 13.96
C VAL A 259 16.10 -7.00 12.48
N LEU A 260 16.53 -8.22 12.18
CA LEU A 260 16.72 -8.71 10.81
C LEU A 260 15.48 -9.43 10.30
N SER A 261 14.83 -10.23 11.15
CA SER A 261 13.61 -10.96 10.81
C SER A 261 12.85 -11.37 12.07
N ILE A 262 11.60 -11.77 11.88
CA ILE A 262 10.72 -12.30 12.92
C ILE A 262 10.33 -13.72 12.51
N ARG A 263 10.52 -14.69 13.41
CA ARG A 263 10.18 -16.10 13.21
C ARG A 263 8.95 -16.43 14.05
N PRO A 264 7.74 -16.37 13.48
CA PRO A 264 6.50 -16.54 14.25
C PRO A 264 6.35 -17.96 14.82
N VAL A 265 6.78 -18.99 14.07
CA VAL A 265 6.63 -20.40 14.49
C VAL A 265 7.46 -20.72 15.74
N SER A 266 8.70 -20.23 15.81
CA SER A 266 9.56 -20.40 17.00
C SER A 266 9.38 -19.28 18.03
N ASN A 267 8.53 -18.28 17.76
CA ASN A 267 8.38 -17.05 18.54
C ASN A 267 9.74 -16.38 18.85
N GLN A 268 10.54 -16.15 17.82
CA GLN A 268 11.88 -15.56 17.93
C GLN A 268 12.00 -14.26 17.13
N VAL A 269 12.69 -13.28 17.71
CA VAL A 269 13.14 -12.07 16.99
C VAL A 269 14.63 -12.24 16.69
N VAL A 270 15.00 -12.24 15.41
CA VAL A 270 16.39 -12.37 14.98
C VAL A 270 17.02 -11.00 14.87
N VAL A 271 18.17 -10.80 15.52
CA VAL A 271 18.93 -9.55 15.47
C VAL A 271 20.32 -9.74 14.92
N GLY A 272 20.89 -8.67 14.35
CA GLY A 272 22.23 -8.71 13.80
C GLY A 272 22.80 -7.34 13.47
N PRO A 273 23.95 -7.31 12.78
CA PRO A 273 24.62 -6.08 12.42
C PRO A 273 23.85 -5.32 11.33
N LYS A 274 24.12 -4.02 11.17
CA LYS A 274 23.41 -3.15 10.20
C LYS A 274 23.61 -3.64 8.76
N GLU A 275 24.79 -4.17 8.48
CA GLU A 275 25.21 -4.69 7.18
C GLU A 275 24.30 -5.85 6.72
N ALA A 276 23.77 -6.64 7.65
CA ALA A 276 22.84 -7.72 7.35
C ALA A 276 21.41 -7.25 6.99
N LEU A 277 21.12 -5.94 7.06
CA LEU A 277 19.88 -5.34 6.56
C LEU A 277 19.97 -4.94 5.07
N GLN A 278 21.14 -5.05 4.46
CA GLN A 278 21.32 -4.77 3.04
C GLN A 278 20.80 -5.95 2.24
N ILE A 279 19.72 -5.74 1.52
CA ILE A 279 19.03 -6.77 0.75
C ILE A 279 19.50 -6.76 -0.70
N GLY A 280 20.05 -7.89 -1.14
CA GLY A 280 20.50 -8.10 -2.52
C GLY A 280 19.46 -8.78 -3.40
N GLN A 281 18.42 -9.39 -2.80
CA GLN A 281 17.31 -10.00 -3.54
C GLN A 281 16.02 -9.97 -2.72
N LEU A 282 14.89 -9.76 -3.38
CA LEU A 282 13.56 -9.90 -2.79
C LEU A 282 12.66 -10.73 -3.70
N ALA A 283 11.72 -11.47 -3.12
CA ALA A 283 10.80 -12.30 -3.91
C ALA A 283 9.44 -12.47 -3.24
N GLY A 284 8.43 -12.78 -4.05
CA GLY A 284 7.12 -13.17 -3.55
C GLY A 284 6.12 -13.61 -4.61
N GLY A 285 5.15 -14.41 -4.17
CA GLY A 285 4.16 -15.07 -5.02
C GLY A 285 2.79 -14.38 -5.09
N ARG A 286 2.49 -13.43 -4.19
CA ARG A 286 1.26 -12.61 -4.30
C ARG A 286 1.50 -11.48 -5.30
N MET A 287 1.21 -11.70 -6.58
CA MET A 287 1.46 -10.72 -7.64
C MET A 287 0.17 -10.17 -8.28
N SER A 288 0.25 -8.95 -8.81
CA SER A 288 -0.76 -8.34 -9.68
C SER A 288 -0.07 -7.59 -10.80
N PHE A 289 -0.66 -7.60 -11.99
CA PHE A 289 -0.13 -6.93 -13.18
C PHE A 289 -1.17 -5.99 -13.76
N THR A 290 -0.73 -4.75 -14.00
CA THR A 290 -1.53 -3.66 -14.57
C THR A 290 -1.85 -3.89 -16.04
N GLY A 291 -1.14 -4.80 -16.70
CA GLY A 291 -1.31 -5.15 -18.09
C GLY A 291 -0.33 -6.21 -18.55
N PRO A 292 -0.42 -6.64 -19.82
CA PRO A 292 0.60 -7.50 -20.40
C PRO A 292 1.94 -6.77 -20.42
N ALA A 293 2.99 -7.42 -19.92
CA ALA A 293 4.34 -6.84 -19.90
C ALA A 293 4.85 -6.51 -21.32
N GLY A 294 4.44 -7.29 -22.32
CA GLY A 294 4.90 -7.17 -23.71
C GLY A 294 6.20 -7.93 -24.00
N PHE A 295 6.65 -8.73 -23.03
CA PHE A 295 7.83 -9.60 -23.12
C PHE A 295 7.61 -10.85 -22.24
N ASP A 296 8.46 -11.85 -22.43
CA ASP A 296 8.45 -13.05 -21.59
C ASP A 296 9.05 -12.74 -20.21
N MET A 297 8.20 -12.68 -19.19
CA MET A 297 8.61 -12.43 -17.81
C MET A 297 9.39 -13.60 -17.20
N ALA A 298 9.37 -14.80 -17.80
CA ALA A 298 10.20 -15.92 -17.37
C ALA A 298 11.67 -15.72 -17.73
N GLN A 299 12.00 -14.80 -18.65
CA GLN A 299 13.36 -14.34 -18.89
C GLN A 299 13.70 -13.16 -17.98
N PRO A 300 14.96 -13.00 -17.55
CA PRO A 300 15.40 -11.82 -16.82
C PRO A 300 15.13 -10.53 -17.61
N PHE A 301 14.52 -9.55 -16.98
CA PHE A 301 14.21 -8.25 -17.59
C PHE A 301 14.63 -7.07 -16.71
N SER A 302 15.04 -5.98 -17.34
CA SER A 302 15.39 -4.73 -16.66
C SER A 302 14.12 -3.98 -16.26
N CYS A 303 14.11 -3.49 -15.02
CA CYS A 303 13.04 -2.66 -14.46
C CYS A 303 13.59 -1.74 -13.38
N GLU A 304 12.73 -0.94 -12.78
CA GLU A 304 13.01 -0.27 -11.52
C GLU A 304 12.03 -0.78 -10.46
N VAL A 305 12.52 -0.99 -9.23
CA VAL A 305 11.70 -1.44 -8.10
C VAL A 305 11.53 -0.31 -7.09
N GLN A 306 10.28 -0.12 -6.63
CA GLN A 306 9.95 0.75 -5.51
C GLN A 306 9.35 -0.10 -4.39
N ILE A 307 9.82 0.09 -3.15
CA ILE A 307 9.40 -0.72 -1.98
C ILE A 307 8.66 0.10 -0.91
N ARG A 308 8.45 1.40 -1.16
CA ARG A 308 7.77 2.36 -0.27
C ARG A 308 7.12 3.45 -1.11
N ALA A 309 5.93 3.90 -0.72
CA ALA A 309 5.15 4.90 -1.48
C ALA A 309 5.90 6.22 -1.74
N HIS A 310 6.73 6.67 -0.79
CA HIS A 310 7.54 7.88 -0.90
C HIS A 310 9.05 7.59 -1.00
N GLY A 311 9.42 6.35 -1.33
CA GLY A 311 10.81 5.97 -1.56
C GLY A 311 11.18 6.08 -3.03
N ASP A 312 12.44 6.35 -3.32
CA ASP A 312 12.97 6.35 -4.68
C ASP A 312 12.90 4.95 -5.31
N THR A 313 12.91 4.91 -6.64
CA THR A 313 13.09 3.67 -7.39
C THR A 313 14.56 3.25 -7.40
N VAL A 314 14.79 1.95 -7.49
CA VAL A 314 16.13 1.39 -7.68
C VAL A 314 16.13 0.52 -8.94
N PRO A 315 17.08 0.74 -9.88
CA PRO A 315 17.24 -0.15 -11.03
C PRO A 315 17.44 -1.60 -10.58
N ALA A 316 16.79 -2.54 -11.26
CA ALA A 316 16.78 -3.95 -10.88
C ALA A 316 16.65 -4.87 -12.10
N THR A 317 17.04 -6.12 -11.90
CA THR A 317 16.66 -7.23 -12.80
C THR A 317 15.58 -8.05 -12.13
N ALA A 318 14.48 -8.30 -12.81
CA ALA A 318 13.38 -9.11 -12.33
C ALA A 318 13.16 -10.34 -13.22
N GLN A 319 12.61 -11.41 -12.63
CA GLN A 319 12.27 -12.63 -13.34
C GLN A 319 11.12 -13.34 -12.63
N LEU A 320 10.14 -13.83 -13.40
CA LEU A 320 9.09 -14.72 -12.91
C LEU A 320 9.63 -16.15 -12.89
N VAL A 321 9.70 -16.75 -11.71
CA VAL A 321 10.29 -18.07 -11.50
C VAL A 321 9.21 -19.03 -11.00
N SER A 322 9.17 -20.26 -11.53
CA SER A 322 8.27 -21.29 -11.03
C SER A 322 8.69 -21.79 -9.64
N VAL A 323 7.72 -21.93 -8.75
CA VAL A 323 7.91 -22.48 -7.42
C VAL A 323 7.67 -23.99 -7.48
N THR A 324 8.71 -24.76 -7.16
CA THR A 324 8.74 -26.22 -7.12
C THR A 324 8.97 -26.70 -5.68
N ALA A 325 8.89 -28.01 -5.45
CA ALA A 325 9.25 -28.57 -4.14
C ALA A 325 10.72 -28.31 -3.76
N ALA A 326 11.61 -28.09 -4.74
CA ALA A 326 13.05 -27.95 -4.52
C ALA A 326 13.47 -26.54 -4.06
N ASN A 327 12.75 -25.49 -4.46
CA ASN A 327 13.08 -24.09 -4.12
C ASN A 327 12.08 -23.46 -3.14
N ARG A 328 11.06 -24.21 -2.70
CA ARG A 328 10.11 -23.74 -1.68
C ARG A 328 10.79 -23.63 -0.32
N THR A 329 10.64 -22.48 0.32
CA THR A 329 11.10 -22.22 1.69
C THR A 329 9.93 -22.12 2.67
N GLU A 330 10.20 -22.02 3.98
CA GLU A 330 9.18 -21.72 4.98
C GLU A 330 8.50 -20.37 4.78
N HIS A 331 9.15 -19.44 4.07
CA HIS A 331 8.63 -18.12 3.75
C HIS A 331 7.84 -18.11 2.43
N THR A 332 7.98 -19.13 1.58
CA THR A 332 7.22 -19.23 0.34
C THR A 332 5.75 -19.56 0.64
N ARG A 333 4.82 -18.74 0.14
CA ARG A 333 3.38 -18.97 0.27
C ARG A 333 2.97 -20.37 -0.18
N LYS A 334 2.14 -21.05 0.62
CA LYS A 334 1.68 -22.44 0.36
C LYS A 334 1.06 -22.63 -1.01
N ASP A 335 0.32 -21.63 -1.49
CA ASP A 335 -0.39 -21.65 -2.76
C ASP A 335 0.39 -21.01 -3.93
N ALA A 336 1.61 -20.54 -3.71
CA ALA A 336 2.44 -19.98 -4.77
C ALA A 336 2.87 -21.09 -5.74
N THR A 337 2.53 -20.89 -7.02
CA THR A 337 3.05 -21.67 -8.16
C THR A 337 4.22 -20.97 -8.85
N HIS A 338 4.29 -19.65 -8.70
CA HIS A 338 5.34 -18.78 -9.23
C HIS A 338 5.65 -17.69 -8.20
N GLU A 339 6.84 -17.11 -8.30
CA GLU A 339 7.26 -15.93 -7.57
C GLU A 339 7.99 -14.97 -8.49
N LEU A 340 7.85 -13.68 -8.22
CA LEU A 340 8.65 -12.66 -8.90
C LEU A 340 9.91 -12.43 -8.07
N VAL A 341 11.07 -12.75 -8.64
CA VAL A 341 12.37 -12.56 -8.01
C VAL A 341 12.98 -11.29 -8.56
N VAL A 342 13.42 -10.39 -7.67
CA VAL A 342 14.00 -9.09 -8.05
C VAL A 342 15.36 -8.93 -7.39
N THR A 343 16.36 -8.68 -8.23
CA THR A 343 17.74 -8.40 -7.83
C THR A 343 18.04 -6.93 -8.14
N PRO A 344 17.97 -6.02 -7.15
CA PRO A 344 18.31 -4.62 -7.35
C PRO A 344 19.81 -4.46 -7.65
N GLN A 345 20.17 -3.49 -8.51
CA GLN A 345 21.56 -3.20 -8.86
C GLN A 345 22.36 -2.64 -7.67
N GLN A 346 21.67 -2.04 -6.71
CA GLN A 346 22.23 -1.59 -5.44
C GLN A 346 21.44 -2.21 -4.28
N PRO A 347 22.09 -2.60 -3.18
CA PRO A 347 21.38 -3.21 -2.05
C PRO A 347 20.30 -2.29 -1.48
N LEU A 348 19.12 -2.85 -1.24
CA LEU A 348 18.01 -2.14 -0.61
C LEU A 348 18.16 -2.17 0.92
N THR A 349 17.61 -1.16 1.61
CA THR A 349 17.58 -1.14 3.07
C THR A 349 16.16 -1.00 3.60
N GLY A 350 15.91 -1.61 4.75
CA GLY A 350 14.59 -1.60 5.40
C GLY A 350 13.49 -2.20 4.52
N VAL A 351 13.81 -3.28 3.83
CA VAL A 351 12.84 -4.19 3.23
C VAL A 351 12.24 -5.01 4.35
N ALA A 352 10.91 -5.09 4.41
CA ALA A 352 10.19 -5.92 5.37
C ALA A 352 9.24 -6.83 4.60
N PRO A 353 9.27 -8.16 4.84
CA PRO A 353 8.25 -9.07 4.34
C PRO A 353 6.84 -8.58 4.71
N GLY A 354 5.87 -8.72 3.82
CA GLY A 354 4.51 -8.17 3.93
C GLY A 354 4.32 -6.80 3.28
N GLN A 355 5.39 -6.04 3.03
CA GLN A 355 5.32 -4.85 2.18
C GLN A 355 5.19 -5.27 0.71
N SER A 356 4.80 -4.33 -0.15
CA SER A 356 4.75 -4.55 -1.60
C SER A 356 5.99 -3.98 -2.29
N ALA A 357 6.42 -4.65 -3.34
CA ALA A 357 7.39 -4.15 -4.30
C ALA A 357 6.66 -3.89 -5.62
N VAL A 358 6.74 -2.66 -6.14
CA VAL A 358 6.12 -2.24 -7.40
C VAL A 358 7.21 -2.11 -8.46
N LEU A 359 6.96 -2.70 -9.64
CA LEU A 359 7.90 -2.68 -10.76
C LEU A 359 7.51 -1.63 -11.79
N TYR A 360 8.53 -0.91 -12.28
CA TYR A 360 8.40 0.17 -13.25
C TYR A 360 9.28 -0.05 -14.48
N GLN A 361 8.84 0.51 -15.60
CA GLN A 361 9.65 0.77 -16.80
C GLN A 361 9.48 2.24 -17.19
N GLY A 362 10.42 3.08 -16.77
CA GLY A 362 10.25 4.53 -16.84
C GLY A 362 9.03 4.96 -16.02
N THR A 363 8.06 5.63 -16.64
CA THR A 363 6.83 6.02 -15.95
C THR A 363 5.80 4.89 -15.85
N ARG A 364 5.91 3.83 -16.66
CA ARG A 364 4.93 2.74 -16.72
C ARG A 364 5.05 1.83 -15.50
N VAL A 365 3.94 1.55 -14.83
CA VAL A 365 3.82 0.52 -13.81
C VAL A 365 3.57 -0.82 -14.50
N LEU A 366 4.40 -1.83 -14.24
CA LEU A 366 4.20 -3.20 -14.74
C LEU A 366 3.27 -4.01 -13.84
N GLY A 367 3.36 -3.78 -12.53
CA GLY A 367 2.64 -4.53 -11.52
C GLY A 367 3.36 -4.49 -10.18
N GLN A 368 2.94 -5.36 -9.28
CA GLN A 368 3.50 -5.48 -7.94
C GLN A 368 3.53 -6.92 -7.46
N PHE A 369 4.31 -7.16 -6.42
CA PHE A 369 4.17 -8.34 -5.58
C PHE A 369 4.32 -8.00 -4.10
N THR A 370 3.66 -8.79 -3.23
CA THR A 370 3.94 -8.78 -1.79
C THR A 370 5.25 -9.51 -1.54
N ILE A 371 6.16 -8.88 -0.81
CA ILE A 371 7.47 -9.45 -0.47
C ILE A 371 7.24 -10.57 0.55
N ASP A 372 7.42 -11.81 0.12
CA ASP A 372 7.31 -12.98 0.99
C ASP A 372 8.64 -13.24 1.72
N HIS A 373 9.77 -13.01 1.02
CA HIS A 373 11.11 -13.13 1.61
C HIS A 373 12.12 -12.20 0.93
N ALA A 374 13.23 -11.96 1.64
CA ALA A 374 14.33 -11.13 1.20
C ALA A 374 15.66 -11.76 1.64
N VAL A 375 16.68 -11.68 0.78
CA VAL A 375 18.01 -12.24 1.01
C VAL A 375 19.01 -11.10 1.21
N SER A 376 19.75 -11.15 2.33
CA SER A 376 20.82 -10.21 2.61
C SER A 376 21.97 -10.40 1.63
N VAL A 377 22.63 -9.30 1.24
CA VAL A 377 23.89 -9.32 0.47
C VAL A 377 24.95 -10.18 1.15
N THR A 378 24.97 -10.22 2.49
CA THR A 378 25.93 -11.03 3.24
C THR A 378 25.63 -12.54 3.21
N ALA A 379 24.46 -12.93 2.71
CA ALA A 379 24.00 -14.32 2.63
C ALA A 379 23.93 -14.86 1.19
N MET A 380 24.13 -13.99 0.19
CA MET A 380 24.35 -14.33 -1.22
C MET A 380 25.81 -14.66 -1.45
#